data_AF-A0A7K9NLG6-F1
#
_entry.id   AF-A0A7K9NLG6-F1
#
_cell.length_a   1.000
_cell.length_b   1.000
_cell.length_c   1.000
_cell.angle_alpha   90.00
_cell.angle_beta   90.00
_cell.angle_gamma   90.00
#
_symmetry.space_group_name_H-M   'P 1'
#
loop_
_entity.id
_entity.type
_entity.pdbx_description
1 polymer ?
#
loop_
_entity_poly.entity_id
_entity_poly.type
_entity_poly.pdbx_seq_one_letter_code
_entity_poly.pdbx_strand_id
1 'polypeptide(L)'
;MGFVFSKAMSDSLKAQQESMRLQLERQLVLQNLMRERQTAMQIAWTREFLKYFGTFFGLSAVVLTTGAIKRKNPAVLLPIVPLGFVFSYQYDMGYGTLLQRIKGEAENILDTQSTLLELPKGPLTFEDLENIRISQSKFFVEK
;
A
#
# COMPACT_ATOMS: atom_id res chain seq x y z
N MET A 1 -4.73 33.43 -48.39
CA MET A 1 -3.90 32.28 -47.97
C MET A 1 -3.72 32.15 -46.45
N GLY A 2 -3.75 33.23 -45.65
CA GLY A 2 -3.57 33.15 -44.18
C GLY A 2 -4.67 32.44 -43.37
N PHE A 3 -5.93 32.49 -43.83
CA PHE A 3 -7.06 31.85 -43.13
C PHE A 3 -7.01 30.31 -43.17
N VAL A 4 -6.52 29.74 -44.29
CA VAL A 4 -6.38 28.29 -44.46
C VAL A 4 -5.23 27.75 -43.59
N PHE A 5 -4.13 28.50 -43.49
CA PHE A 5 -2.99 28.16 -42.64
C PHE A 5 -3.35 28.24 -41.14
N SER A 6 -4.04 29.31 -40.72
CA SER A 6 -4.50 29.45 -39.32
C SER A 6 -5.51 28.36 -38.93
N LYS A 7 -6.38 27.94 -39.86
CA LYS A 7 -7.35 26.86 -39.60
C LYS A 7 -6.63 25.51 -39.45
N ALA A 8 -5.73 25.17 -40.36
CA ALA A 8 -4.92 23.95 -40.27
C ALA A 8 -4.06 23.88 -39.00
N MET A 9 -3.46 25.00 -38.58
CA MET A 9 -2.70 25.09 -37.34
C MET A 9 -3.59 24.93 -36.09
N SER A 10 -4.79 25.51 -36.11
CA SER A 10 -5.77 25.34 -35.02
C SER A 10 -6.31 23.91 -34.94
N ASP A 11 -6.50 23.24 -36.07
CA ASP A 11 -6.96 21.85 -36.12
C ASP A 11 -5.83 20.90 -35.68
N SER A 12 -4.56 21.18 -36.01
CA SER A 12 -3.42 20.42 -35.49
C SER A 12 -3.21 20.60 -33.98
N LEU A 13 -3.42 21.81 -33.45
CA LEU A 13 -3.35 22.09 -32.02
C LEU A 13 -4.47 21.39 -31.26
N LYS A 14 -5.70 21.39 -31.80
CA LYS A 14 -6.82 20.62 -31.25
C LYS A 14 -6.54 19.13 -31.27
N ALA A 15 -6.05 18.58 -32.38
CA ALA A 15 -5.68 17.17 -32.48
C ALA A 15 -4.53 16.80 -31.51
N GLN A 16 -3.55 17.70 -31.33
CA GLN A 16 -2.49 17.53 -30.34
C GLN A 16 -3.05 17.55 -28.91
N GLN A 17 -3.95 18.48 -28.61
CA GLN A 17 -4.59 18.60 -27.31
C GLN A 17 -5.50 17.41 -26.99
N GLU A 18 -6.24 16.91 -27.97
CA GLU A 18 -7.03 15.67 -27.87
C GLU A 18 -6.13 14.46 -27.65
N SER A 19 -5.01 14.36 -28.38
CA SER A 19 -4.05 13.27 -28.18
C SER A 19 -3.41 13.29 -26.79
N MET A 20 -3.11 14.48 -26.24
CA MET A 20 -2.59 14.63 -24.88
C MET A 20 -3.65 14.27 -23.83
N ARG A 21 -4.91 14.73 -24.01
CA ARG A 21 -6.02 14.36 -23.13
C ARG A 21 -6.24 12.85 -23.10
N LEU A 22 -6.23 12.23 -24.26
CA LEU A 22 -6.45 10.79 -24.42
C LEU A 22 -5.30 9.97 -23.81
N GLN A 23 -4.06 10.48 -23.87
CA GLN A 23 -2.92 9.88 -23.16
C GLN A 23 -3.06 9.99 -21.64
N LEU A 24 -3.46 11.14 -21.11
CA LEU A 24 -3.66 11.35 -19.67
C LEU A 24 -4.80 10.49 -19.12
N GLU A 25 -5.93 10.42 -19.83
CA GLU A 25 -7.06 9.58 -19.45
C GLU A 25 -6.67 8.10 -19.39
N ARG A 26 -5.93 7.61 -20.40
CA ARG A 26 -5.38 6.26 -20.40
C ARG A 26 -4.44 6.01 -19.23
N GLN A 27 -3.55 6.96 -18.92
CA GLN A 27 -2.64 6.82 -17.79
C GLN A 27 -3.40 6.71 -16.45
N LEU A 28 -4.42 7.53 -16.25
CA LEU A 28 -5.25 7.49 -15.04
C LEU A 28 -6.01 6.15 -14.93
N VAL A 29 -6.61 5.70 -16.03
CA VAL A 29 -7.28 4.39 -16.07
C VAL A 29 -6.29 3.25 -15.79
N LEU A 30 -5.10 3.29 -16.36
CA LEU A 30 -4.06 2.28 -16.10
C LEU A 30 -3.62 2.29 -14.64
N GLN A 31 -3.46 3.45 -14.01
CA GLN A 31 -3.14 3.54 -12.58
C GLN A 31 -4.24 2.92 -11.71
N ASN A 32 -5.51 3.23 -11.99
CA ASN A 32 -6.64 2.65 -11.27
C ASN A 32 -6.70 1.13 -11.43
N LEU A 33 -6.55 0.63 -12.66
CA LEU A 33 -6.54 -0.81 -12.93
C LEU A 33 -5.38 -1.53 -12.25
N MET A 34 -4.18 -0.93 -12.23
CA MET A 34 -3.04 -1.51 -11.53
C MET A 34 -3.27 -1.55 -10.03
N ARG A 35 -3.86 -0.50 -9.44
CA ARG A 35 -4.24 -0.46 -8.03
C ARG A 35 -5.28 -1.52 -7.70
N GLU A 36 -6.35 -1.63 -8.49
CA GLU A 36 -7.38 -2.66 -8.33
C GLU A 36 -6.77 -4.06 -8.40
N ARG A 37 -5.91 -4.33 -9.40
CA ARG A 37 -5.22 -5.62 -9.53
C ARG A 37 -4.31 -5.93 -8.35
N GLN A 38 -3.56 -4.94 -7.84
CA GLN A 38 -2.73 -5.13 -6.64
C GLN A 38 -3.57 -5.48 -5.42
N THR A 39 -4.70 -4.78 -5.20
CA THR A 39 -5.61 -5.09 -4.09
C THR A 39 -6.25 -6.47 -4.24
N ALA A 40 -6.68 -6.84 -5.45
CA ALA A 40 -7.24 -8.16 -5.73
C ALA A 40 -6.21 -9.27 -5.51
N MET A 41 -4.96 -9.07 -5.93
CA MET A 41 -3.86 -9.99 -5.67
C MET A 41 -3.58 -10.15 -4.17
N GLN A 42 -3.59 -9.06 -3.40
CA GLN A 42 -3.40 -9.12 -1.95
C GLN A 42 -4.51 -9.93 -1.26
N ILE A 43 -5.77 -9.73 -1.66
CA ILE A 43 -6.91 -10.51 -1.16
C ILE A 43 -6.75 -11.99 -1.54
N ALA A 44 -6.44 -12.27 -2.81
CA ALA A 44 -6.26 -13.63 -3.29
C ALA A 44 -5.13 -14.35 -2.55
N TRP A 45 -3.99 -13.68 -2.37
CA TRP A 45 -2.85 -14.20 -1.60
C TRP A 45 -3.24 -14.53 -0.16
N THR A 46 -3.99 -13.64 0.49
CA THR A 46 -4.47 -13.84 1.86
C THR A 46 -5.41 -15.04 1.97
N ARG A 47 -6.32 -15.19 1.01
CA ARG A 47 -7.23 -16.34 0.93
C ARG A 47 -6.47 -17.65 0.73
N GLU A 48 -5.43 -17.64 -0.10
CA GLU A 48 -4.59 -18.81 -0.31
C GLU A 48 -3.79 -19.16 0.94
N PHE A 49 -3.20 -18.15 1.59
CA PHE A 49 -2.50 -18.30 2.86
C PHE A 49 -3.38 -18.97 3.92
N LEU A 50 -4.65 -18.55 4.05
CA LEU A 50 -5.59 -19.14 5.01
C LEU A 50 -5.85 -20.63 4.79
N LYS A 51 -5.82 -21.13 3.54
CA LYS A 51 -6.02 -22.56 3.27
C LYS A 51 -4.87 -23.39 3.85
N TYR A 52 -3.64 -23.00 3.58
CA TYR A 52 -2.46 -23.71 4.07
C TYR A 52 -2.23 -23.48 5.56
N PHE A 53 -2.37 -22.23 6.01
CA PHE A 53 -2.21 -21.90 7.42
C PHE A 53 -3.33 -22.49 8.29
N GLY A 54 -4.56 -22.61 7.77
CA GLY A 54 -5.67 -23.24 8.46
C GLY A 54 -5.47 -24.73 8.68
N THR A 55 -4.93 -25.46 7.69
CA THR A 55 -4.57 -26.88 7.88
C THR A 55 -3.42 -27.05 8.86
N PHE A 56 -2.38 -26.21 8.77
CA PHE A 56 -1.28 -26.16 9.74
C PHE A 56 -1.77 -25.85 11.17
N PHE A 57 -2.65 -24.86 11.33
CA PHE A 57 -3.23 -24.46 12.60
C PHE A 57 -4.05 -25.61 13.20
N GLY A 58 -4.90 -26.27 12.39
CA GLY A 58 -5.68 -27.43 12.82
C GLY A 58 -4.80 -28.58 13.29
N LEU A 59 -3.77 -28.95 12.52
CA LEU A 59 -2.82 -30.00 12.92
C LEU A 59 -2.07 -29.63 14.21
N SER A 60 -1.59 -28.38 14.30
CA SER A 60 -0.90 -27.88 15.48
C SER A 60 -1.80 -27.90 16.71
N ALA A 61 -3.06 -27.49 16.58
CA ALA A 61 -4.03 -27.52 17.66
C ALA A 61 -4.25 -28.95 18.18
N VAL A 62 -4.38 -29.94 17.30
CA VAL A 62 -4.52 -31.36 17.70
C VAL A 62 -3.28 -31.87 18.42
N VAL A 63 -2.09 -31.59 17.89
CA VAL A 63 -0.80 -32.01 18.48
C VAL A 63 -0.59 -31.37 19.86
N LEU A 64 -0.80 -30.05 19.97
CA LEU A 64 -0.64 -29.31 21.22
C LEU A 64 -1.68 -29.71 22.27
N THR A 65 -2.93 -29.96 21.86
CA THR A 65 -3.99 -30.46 22.76
C THR A 65 -3.66 -31.83 23.31
N THR A 66 -3.22 -32.74 22.44
CA THR A 66 -2.78 -34.08 22.88
C THR A 66 -1.57 -33.97 23.82
N GLY A 67 -0.63 -33.07 23.52
CA GLY A 67 0.53 -32.78 24.37
C GLY A 67 0.17 -32.21 25.74
N ALA A 68 -0.79 -31.29 25.79
CA ALA A 68 -1.28 -30.68 27.02
C ALA A 68 -1.94 -31.71 27.95
N ILE A 69 -2.77 -32.61 27.39
CA ILE A 69 -3.41 -33.70 28.13
C ILE A 69 -2.36 -34.67 28.68
N LYS A 70 -1.43 -35.15 27.83
CA LYS A 70 -0.39 -36.11 28.24
C LYS A 70 0.54 -35.56 29.31
N ARG A 71 0.91 -34.28 29.22
CA ARG A 71 1.80 -33.61 30.18
C ARG A 71 1.07 -33.03 31.39
N LYS A 72 -0.28 -33.09 31.41
CA LYS A 72 -1.15 -32.41 32.39
C LYS A 72 -0.78 -30.93 32.58
N ASN A 73 -0.32 -30.29 31.51
CA ASN A 73 0.14 -28.91 31.54
C ASN A 73 -0.56 -28.12 30.43
N PRO A 74 -1.55 -27.27 30.78
CA PRO A 74 -2.28 -26.46 29.80
C PRO A 74 -1.40 -25.39 29.14
N ALA A 75 -0.25 -25.04 29.72
CA ALA A 75 0.67 -24.06 29.13
C ALA A 75 1.24 -24.53 27.78
N VAL A 76 1.14 -25.81 27.44
CA VAL A 76 1.51 -26.32 26.10
C VAL A 76 0.61 -25.73 25.00
N LEU A 77 -0.61 -25.27 25.33
CA LEU A 77 -1.52 -24.61 24.39
C LEU A 77 -1.21 -23.14 24.15
N LEU A 78 -0.30 -22.55 24.92
CA LEU A 78 0.02 -21.12 24.86
C LEU A 78 0.32 -20.62 23.43
N PRO A 79 1.04 -21.37 22.56
CA PRO A 79 1.26 -20.97 21.17
C PRO A 79 0.00 -20.86 20.30
N ILE A 80 -1.12 -21.52 20.67
CA ILE A 80 -2.38 -21.45 19.90
C ILE A 80 -2.95 -20.03 19.94
N VAL A 81 -2.77 -19.29 21.04
CA VAL A 81 -3.30 -17.93 21.20
C VAL A 81 -2.73 -16.96 20.16
N PRO A 82 -1.41 -16.76 20.04
CA PRO A 82 -0.86 -15.88 19.01
C PRO A 82 -1.12 -16.41 17.59
N LEU A 83 -1.12 -17.73 17.38
CA LEU A 83 -1.46 -18.30 16.07
C LEU A 83 -2.92 -18.02 15.67
N GLY A 84 -3.85 -18.11 16.61
CA GLY A 84 -5.26 -17.79 16.40
C GLY A 84 -5.49 -16.29 16.12
N PHE A 85 -4.70 -15.42 16.74
CA PHE A 85 -4.73 -13.99 16.43
C PHE A 85 -4.31 -13.72 14.98
N VAL A 86 -3.21 -14.34 14.52
CA VAL A 86 -2.80 -14.25 13.11
C VAL A 86 -3.88 -14.84 12.19
N PHE A 87 -4.44 -16.00 12.53
CA PHE A 87 -5.49 -16.64 11.72
C PHE A 87 -6.70 -15.72 11.55
N SER A 88 -7.24 -15.18 12.64
CA SER A 88 -8.41 -14.30 12.64
C SER A 88 -8.15 -12.98 11.90
N TYR A 89 -6.98 -12.37 12.08
CA TYR A 89 -6.57 -11.18 11.33
C TYR A 89 -6.54 -11.43 9.82
N GLN A 90 -5.90 -12.51 9.39
CA GLN A 90 -5.82 -12.87 7.97
C GLN A 90 -7.20 -13.24 7.42
N TYR A 91 -8.06 -13.85 8.24
CA TYR A 91 -9.44 -14.19 7.87
C TYR A 91 -10.27 -12.93 7.57
N ASP A 92 -10.24 -11.94 8.46
CA ASP A 92 -10.93 -10.66 8.25
C ASP A 92 -10.32 -9.86 7.07
N MET A 93 -9.01 -9.98 6.83
CA MET A 93 -8.36 -9.37 5.67
C MET A 93 -8.76 -10.02 4.34
N GLY A 94 -8.90 -11.35 4.29
CA GLY A 94 -9.22 -12.09 3.06
C GLY A 94 -10.71 -12.20 2.72
N TYR A 95 -11.56 -12.26 3.75
CA TYR A 95 -13.01 -12.49 3.60
C TYR A 95 -13.89 -11.45 4.28
N GLY A 96 -13.36 -10.74 5.27
CA GLY A 96 -14.12 -9.79 6.07
C GLY A 96 -14.05 -8.36 5.55
N THR A 97 -14.14 -7.41 6.47
CA THR A 97 -14.30 -5.98 6.16
C THR A 97 -13.05 -5.16 6.46
N LEU A 98 -11.97 -5.79 6.92
CA LEU A 98 -10.75 -5.10 7.33
C LEU A 98 -10.23 -4.13 6.25
N LEU A 99 -10.18 -4.54 4.99
CA LEU A 99 -9.71 -3.67 3.90
C LEU A 99 -10.62 -2.47 3.67
N GLN A 100 -11.93 -2.61 3.86
CA GLN A 100 -12.87 -1.48 3.80
C GLN A 100 -12.65 -0.53 4.97
N ARG A 101 -12.42 -1.05 6.18
CA ARG A 101 -12.13 -0.24 7.37
C ARG A 101 -10.82 0.53 7.24
N ILE A 102 -9.76 -0.12 6.75
CA ILE A 102 -8.47 0.53 6.48
C ILE A 102 -8.64 1.63 5.42
N LYS A 103 -9.41 1.37 4.36
CA LYS A 103 -9.70 2.38 3.34
C LYS A 103 -10.44 3.59 3.94
N GLY A 104 -11.47 3.36 4.75
CA GLY A 104 -12.21 4.44 5.41
C GLY A 104 -11.35 5.24 6.40
N GLU A 105 -10.48 4.57 7.15
CA GLU A 105 -9.54 5.26 8.05
C GLU A 105 -8.52 6.10 7.25
N ALA A 106 -8.03 5.58 6.12
CA ALA A 106 -7.14 6.34 5.24
C ALA A 106 -7.83 7.58 4.64
N GLU A 107 -9.08 7.46 4.22
CA GLU A 107 -9.90 8.60 3.77
C GLU A 107 -10.08 9.62 4.90
N ASN A 108 -10.40 9.17 6.11
CA ASN A 108 -10.50 10.04 7.29
C ASN A 108 -9.19 10.78 7.60
N ILE A 109 -8.04 10.12 7.50
CA ILE A 109 -6.73 10.77 7.73
C ILE A 109 -6.46 11.83 6.66
N LEU A 110 -6.75 11.55 5.39
CA LEU A 110 -6.58 12.49 4.29
C LEU A 110 -7.44 13.76 4.47
N ASP A 111 -8.67 13.59 4.93
CA ASP A 111 -9.64 14.67 5.05
C ASP A 111 -9.51 15.46 6.36
N THR A 112 -9.22 14.78 7.48
CA THR A 112 -9.31 15.38 8.83
C THR A 112 -7.97 15.53 9.55
N GLN A 113 -6.94 14.79 9.13
CA GLN A 113 -5.64 14.72 9.82
C GLN A 113 -4.46 14.98 8.86
N SER A 114 -4.64 15.93 7.93
CA SER A 114 -3.62 16.30 6.93
C SER A 114 -2.27 16.69 7.55
N THR A 115 -2.27 17.21 8.80
CA THR A 115 -1.05 17.52 9.55
C THR A 115 -0.18 16.29 9.85
N LEU A 116 -0.75 15.08 9.93
CA LEU A 116 0.04 13.84 10.08
C LEU A 116 0.83 13.49 8.81
N LEU A 117 0.43 14.05 7.66
CA LEU A 117 1.05 13.80 6.36
C LEU A 117 2.14 14.84 6.05
N GLU A 118 2.27 15.87 6.88
CA GLU A 118 3.32 16.86 6.73
C GLU A 118 4.69 16.22 6.96
N LEU A 119 5.62 16.54 6.07
CA LEU A 119 7.00 16.10 6.20
C LEU A 119 7.61 16.71 7.47
N PRO A 120 8.34 15.94 8.28
CA PRO A 120 9.06 16.50 9.40
C PRO A 120 10.08 17.53 8.88
N LYS A 121 9.99 18.78 9.39
CA LYS A 121 10.73 19.98 8.95
C LYS A 121 10.26 20.59 7.62
N GLY A 122 9.11 20.17 7.08
CA GLY A 122 8.58 20.68 5.83
C GLY A 122 9.28 20.12 4.58
N PRO A 123 8.91 20.58 3.38
CA PRO A 123 9.58 20.19 2.15
C PRO A 123 11.03 20.69 2.15
N LEU A 124 11.96 19.85 1.68
CA LEU A 124 13.37 20.22 1.47
C LEU A 124 13.44 21.49 0.60
N THR A 125 13.88 22.59 1.20
CA THR A 125 14.09 23.84 0.48
C THR A 125 15.47 23.84 -0.19
N PHE A 126 15.68 24.75 -1.14
CA PHE A 126 16.99 24.93 -1.77
C PHE A 126 18.07 25.26 -0.73
N GLU A 127 17.74 26.07 0.28
CA GLU A 127 18.64 26.42 1.38
C GLU A 127 19.02 25.19 2.23
N ASP A 128 18.07 24.28 2.50
CA ASP A 128 18.36 23.02 3.18
C ASP A 128 19.34 22.15 2.36
N LEU A 129 19.17 22.09 1.04
CA LEU A 129 20.06 21.36 0.14
C LEU A 129 21.46 22.00 0.08
N GLU A 130 21.55 23.33 0.06
CA GLU A 130 22.81 24.05 0.09
C GLU A 130 23.55 23.84 1.41
N ASN A 131 22.85 23.88 2.55
CA ASN A 131 23.41 23.57 3.86
C ASN A 131 23.87 22.10 3.99
N ILE A 132 23.13 21.14 3.41
CA ILE A 132 23.55 19.73 3.33
C ILE A 132 24.82 19.61 2.49
N ARG A 133 24.92 20.33 1.35
CA ARG A 133 26.11 20.31 0.50
C ARG A 133 27.32 20.92 1.20
N ILE A 134 27.17 22.05 1.90
CA ILE A 134 28.26 22.71 2.64
C ILE A 134 28.74 21.86 3.82
N SER A 135 27.82 21.19 4.53
CA SER A 135 28.19 20.30 5.63
C SER A 135 28.91 19.04 5.14
N GLN A 136 28.49 18.46 4.01
CA GLN A 136 29.22 17.36 3.36
C GLN A 136 30.61 17.81 2.88
N SER A 137 30.75 18.98 2.27
CA SER A 137 32.06 19.45 1.78
C SER A 137 33.05 19.71 2.92
N LYS A 138 32.61 20.27 4.05
CA LYS A 138 33.44 20.45 5.25
C LYS A 138 33.94 19.12 5.81
N PHE A 139 33.09 18.09 5.81
CA PHE A 139 33.43 16.76 6.32
C PHE A 139 34.53 16.04 5.50
N PHE A 140 34.66 16.37 4.20
CA PHE A 140 35.71 15.84 3.33
C PHE A 140 37.04 16.61 3.43
N VAL A 141 37.04 17.83 3.97
CA VAL A 141 38.24 18.65 4.12
C VAL A 141 38.93 18.40 5.47
N GLU A 142 38.21 17.87 6.45
CA GLU A 142 38.69 17.64 7.82
C GLU A 142 39.22 16.21 8.09
N LYS A 143 39.39 15.38 7.06
CA LYS A 143 39.89 14.00 7.15
C LYS A 143 41.21 13.82 6.40
#